data_AF-A0A953BIW3-F1
#
_entry.id   AF-A0A953BIW3-F1
#
_cell.length_a   1.000
_cell.length_b   1.000
_cell.length_c   1.000
_cell.angle_alpha   90.00
_cell.angle_beta   90.00
_cell.angle_gamma   90.00
#
_symmetry.space_group_name_H-M   'P 1'
#
loop_
_entity.id
_entity.type
_entity.pdbx_description
1 polymer ?
#
loop_
_entity_poly.entity_id
_entity_poly.type
_entity_poly.pdbx_seq_one_letter_code
_entity_poly.pdbx_strand_id
1 'polypeptide(L)'
;MRPIHTTALLVLTLCGSALGQEAPARPEEKPPLQGPRVVEQRAPHVQDAFSDGSRQGRPGMQIPMRAYNDVINKLRGEKAPADLRLSQSQEEQLSSIEQEYREATRAYAQQNREQRRGQGGEDRPMREMVQEAMRNGPRPGDYQTKIWAVLNEKQQAFVKVELDKVRDDLEKRRGEEAMKRRMEQRQQAGQPARPNAQAPTTPERRPAAGEDEVRPLRDRGIRLIRRIAQLPPEEREQLLARIEAELDRRGVPDAPDMQPPPAQEPRPPAPERRRDR
;
A
#
# COMPACT_ATOMS: atom_id res chain seq x y z
N MET A 1 -15.18 -39.18 36.44
CA MET A 1 -13.86 -39.84 36.40
C MET A 1 -13.84 -40.77 35.19
N ARG A 2 -13.04 -40.49 34.17
CA ARG A 2 -12.96 -41.30 32.94
C ARG A 2 -11.49 -41.64 32.63
N PRO A 3 -11.21 -42.86 32.16
CA PRO A 3 -9.89 -43.47 32.19
C PRO A 3 -8.95 -42.92 31.12
N ILE A 4 -7.68 -42.92 31.48
CA ILE A 4 -6.51 -42.48 30.72
C ILE A 4 -6.10 -43.65 29.80
N HIS A 5 -5.85 -43.38 28.52
CA HIS A 5 -5.26 -44.36 27.60
C HIS A 5 -3.82 -43.97 27.30
N THR A 6 -2.93 -44.62 28.03
CA THR A 6 -1.49 -44.75 27.81
C THR A 6 -1.27 -45.68 26.62
N THR A 7 -0.51 -45.29 25.61
CA THR A 7 -0.07 -46.22 24.57
C THR A 7 1.39 -46.01 24.22
N ALA A 8 2.07 -47.14 24.16
CA ALA A 8 3.48 -47.34 24.39
C ALA A 8 4.39 -46.89 23.23
N LEU A 9 5.56 -46.43 23.66
CA LEU A 9 6.78 -46.17 22.93
C LEU A 9 7.39 -47.50 22.45
N LEU A 10 7.63 -47.66 21.14
CA LEU A 10 8.45 -48.75 20.60
C LEU A 10 9.67 -48.15 19.89
N VAL A 11 10.82 -48.23 20.56
CA VAL A 11 12.14 -47.89 20.04
C VAL A 11 12.71 -49.13 19.37
N LEU A 12 13.02 -49.03 18.08
CA LEU A 12 13.71 -50.09 17.33
C LEU A 12 14.96 -49.49 16.69
N THR A 13 16.05 -49.66 17.42
CA THR A 13 17.42 -49.34 17.03
C THR A 13 17.94 -50.46 16.12
N LEU A 14 18.24 -50.13 14.85
CA LEU A 14 19.03 -51.01 13.97
C LEU A 14 20.29 -50.27 13.54
N CYS A 15 21.43 -50.72 14.06
CA CYS A 15 22.75 -50.38 13.58
C CYS A 15 23.11 -51.25 12.37
N GLY A 16 23.59 -50.62 11.30
CA GLY A 16 24.18 -51.31 10.15
C GLY A 16 25.22 -50.41 9.48
N SER A 17 26.49 -50.77 9.67
CA SER A 17 27.66 -50.13 9.05
C SER A 17 28.06 -50.90 7.79
N ALA A 18 28.32 -50.23 6.66
CA ALA A 18 29.32 -50.63 5.67
C ALA A 18 29.55 -49.56 4.57
N LEU A 19 30.75 -48.97 4.66
CA LEU A 19 31.71 -48.53 3.62
C LEU A 19 31.26 -48.43 2.14
N GLY A 20 31.42 -47.21 1.59
CA GLY A 20 31.43 -46.89 0.16
C GLY A 20 31.41 -45.38 -0.06
N GLN A 21 32.58 -44.72 -0.04
CA GLN A 21 32.68 -43.29 -0.41
C GLN A 21 32.71 -43.14 -1.94
N GLU A 22 31.55 -43.34 -2.56
CA GLU A 22 31.23 -42.65 -3.82
C GLU A 22 30.86 -41.20 -3.46
N ALA A 23 31.39 -40.23 -4.20
CA ALA A 23 30.98 -38.84 -4.05
C ALA A 23 29.45 -38.79 -4.14
N PRO A 24 28.74 -38.29 -3.11
CA PRO A 24 27.29 -38.41 -3.06
C PRO A 24 26.73 -37.68 -4.28
N ALA A 25 26.06 -38.45 -5.16
CA ALA A 25 25.05 -37.89 -6.05
C ALA A 25 24.21 -36.96 -5.17
N ARG A 26 24.17 -35.66 -5.51
CA ARG A 26 23.40 -34.68 -4.75
C ARG A 26 22.03 -35.31 -4.54
N PRO A 27 21.59 -35.53 -3.28
CA PRO A 27 20.31 -36.13 -3.03
C PRO A 27 19.31 -35.34 -3.85
N GLU A 28 18.55 -36.02 -4.70
CA GLU A 28 17.45 -35.40 -5.45
C GLU A 28 16.73 -34.49 -4.47
N GLU A 29 16.88 -33.18 -4.66
CA GLU A 29 16.31 -32.17 -3.78
C GLU A 29 14.82 -32.43 -3.82
N LYS A 30 14.30 -33.13 -2.79
CA LYS A 30 12.87 -33.30 -2.62
C LYS A 30 12.31 -31.90 -2.74
N PRO A 31 11.44 -31.63 -3.73
CA PRO A 31 10.93 -30.29 -3.97
C PRO A 31 10.45 -29.77 -2.61
N PRO A 32 10.93 -28.57 -2.19
CA PRO A 32 10.64 -28.07 -0.85
C PRO A 32 9.16 -28.22 -0.61
N LEU A 33 8.76 -28.84 0.51
CA LEU A 33 7.37 -29.15 0.82
C LEU A 33 6.50 -27.96 0.45
N GLN A 34 5.87 -28.04 -0.73
CA GLN A 34 5.03 -26.96 -1.19
C GLN A 34 3.81 -27.03 -0.28
N GLY A 35 3.68 -26.02 0.58
CA GLY A 35 2.47 -25.86 1.36
C GLY A 35 1.25 -25.87 0.43
N PRO A 36 0.05 -26.17 0.97
CA PRO A 36 -1.18 -26.06 0.20
C PRO A 36 -1.22 -24.72 -0.56
N ARG A 37 -1.55 -24.77 -1.85
CA ARG A 37 -1.55 -23.59 -2.71
C ARG A 37 -2.51 -22.54 -2.13
N VAL A 38 -1.95 -21.45 -1.61
CA VAL A 38 -2.73 -20.32 -1.10
C VAL A 38 -3.25 -19.56 -2.31
N VAL A 39 -4.54 -19.72 -2.62
CA VAL A 39 -5.21 -18.90 -3.64
C VAL A 39 -5.56 -17.57 -3.00
N GLU A 40 -4.96 -16.48 -3.47
CA GLU A 40 -5.31 -15.14 -3.02
C GLU A 40 -6.71 -14.77 -3.50
N GLN A 41 -7.71 -14.96 -2.64
CA GLN A 41 -9.08 -14.48 -2.88
C GLN A 41 -9.26 -12.99 -2.50
N ARG A 42 -8.16 -12.24 -2.36
CA ARG A 42 -8.24 -10.81 -1.99
C ARG A 42 -8.71 -9.98 -3.18
N ALA A 43 -9.52 -8.97 -2.88
CA ALA A 43 -9.90 -8.01 -3.90
C ALA A 43 -8.64 -7.28 -4.41
N PRO A 44 -8.48 -7.08 -5.72
CA PRO A 44 -7.24 -6.57 -6.32
C PRO A 44 -6.86 -5.16 -5.81
N HIS A 45 -7.83 -4.37 -5.36
CA HIS A 45 -7.61 -3.02 -4.82
C HIS A 45 -7.25 -3.00 -3.33
N VAL A 46 -7.31 -4.14 -2.63
CA VAL A 46 -6.99 -4.28 -1.20
C VAL A 46 -5.57 -4.83 -1.00
N GLN A 47 -4.84 -5.14 -2.08
CA GLN A 47 -3.48 -5.66 -1.96
C GLN A 47 -2.59 -4.72 -1.14
N ASP A 48 -2.06 -5.24 -0.04
CA ASP A 48 -1.18 -4.51 0.85
C ASP A 48 0.08 -4.15 0.09
N ALA A 49 0.53 -2.90 0.19
CA ALA A 49 1.79 -2.42 -0.41
C ALA A 49 3.04 -3.19 0.05
N PHE A 50 2.89 -4.17 0.95
CA PHE A 50 3.94 -5.03 1.45
C PHE A 50 4.16 -6.31 0.63
N SER A 51 3.17 -6.78 -0.15
CA SER A 51 3.29 -8.06 -0.87
C SER A 51 4.18 -7.99 -2.10
N ASP A 52 4.34 -6.82 -2.72
CA ASP A 52 4.92 -6.71 -4.07
C ASP A 52 6.42 -6.38 -4.11
N GLY A 53 7.12 -6.40 -2.95
CA GLY A 53 8.58 -6.18 -2.85
C GLY A 53 9.08 -4.80 -3.30
N SER A 54 8.23 -4.00 -3.94
CA SER A 54 8.54 -2.69 -4.50
C SER A 54 8.41 -1.63 -3.40
N ARG A 55 9.54 -1.35 -2.73
CA ARG A 55 9.70 -0.31 -1.70
C ARG A 55 9.37 1.13 -2.16
N GLN A 56 8.92 1.32 -3.39
CA GLN A 56 8.62 2.62 -4.00
C GLN A 56 7.16 2.79 -4.44
N GLY A 57 6.29 1.82 -4.18
CA GLY A 57 4.85 2.03 -4.35
C GLY A 57 4.38 3.14 -3.42
N ARG A 58 3.84 4.23 -3.98
CA ARG A 58 3.08 5.21 -3.17
C ARG A 58 2.04 4.42 -2.38
N PRO A 59 1.86 4.67 -1.07
CA PRO A 59 0.83 3.99 -0.29
C PRO A 59 -0.50 4.14 -1.03
N GLY A 60 -1.02 3.02 -1.54
CA GLY A 60 -2.22 3.00 -2.35
C GLY A 60 -3.33 3.72 -1.61
N MET A 61 -4.06 4.59 -2.30
CA MET A 61 -5.22 5.25 -1.70
C MET A 61 -6.29 4.20 -1.45
N GLN A 62 -6.41 3.75 -0.20
CA GLN A 62 -7.46 2.82 0.17
C GLN A 62 -8.82 3.48 -0.09
N ILE A 63 -9.67 2.79 -0.86
CA ILE A 63 -11.01 3.26 -1.18
C ILE A 63 -11.84 3.26 0.11
N PRO A 64 -12.43 4.41 0.51
CA PRO A 64 -13.26 4.46 1.70
C PRO A 64 -14.46 3.50 1.59
N MET A 65 -14.83 2.83 2.68
CA MET A 65 -15.91 1.84 2.69
C MET A 65 -17.24 2.40 2.16
N ARG A 66 -17.52 3.68 2.39
CA ARG A 66 -18.72 4.35 1.86
C ARG A 66 -18.75 4.33 0.32
N ALA A 67 -17.66 4.74 -0.31
CA ALA A 67 -17.57 4.76 -1.77
C ALA A 67 -17.60 3.34 -2.35
N TYR A 68 -17.02 2.36 -1.64
CA TYR A 68 -17.13 0.95 -2.01
C TYR A 68 -18.59 0.47 -1.99
N ASN A 69 -19.33 0.76 -0.91
CA ASN A 69 -20.74 0.40 -0.79
C ASN A 69 -21.61 1.13 -1.83
N ASP A 70 -21.29 2.35 -2.20
CA ASP A 70 -21.99 3.06 -3.27
C ASP A 70 -21.87 2.31 -4.61
N VAL A 71 -20.70 1.72 -4.91
CA VAL A 71 -20.51 0.87 -6.09
C VAL A 71 -21.32 -0.42 -5.97
N ILE A 72 -21.33 -1.08 -4.81
CA ILE A 72 -22.15 -2.29 -4.58
C ILE A 72 -23.64 -1.97 -4.74
N ASN A 73 -24.10 -0.82 -4.26
CA ASN A 73 -25.49 -0.38 -4.40
C ASN A 73 -25.89 -0.16 -5.87
N LYS A 74 -24.95 0.10 -6.78
CA LYS A 74 -25.25 0.13 -8.23
C LYS A 74 -25.69 -1.24 -8.75
N LEU A 75 -25.18 -2.34 -8.18
CA LEU A 75 -25.61 -3.71 -8.53
C LEU A 75 -27.01 -4.05 -7.98
N ARG A 76 -27.42 -3.41 -6.88
CA ARG A 76 -28.79 -3.52 -6.32
C ARG A 76 -29.82 -2.72 -7.11
N GLY A 77 -29.37 -1.67 -7.81
CA GLY A 77 -30.25 -0.73 -8.48
C GLY A 77 -30.99 -1.33 -9.68
N GLU A 78 -32.18 -0.82 -9.95
CA GLU A 78 -32.99 -1.29 -11.09
C GLU A 78 -32.30 -1.08 -12.45
N LYS A 79 -31.35 -0.15 -12.52
CA LYS A 79 -30.57 0.15 -13.72
C LYS A 79 -29.47 -0.87 -14.01
N ALA A 80 -29.15 -1.76 -13.06
CA ALA A 80 -28.19 -2.83 -13.31
C ALA A 80 -28.79 -3.86 -14.28
N PRO A 81 -28.02 -4.30 -15.30
CA PRO A 81 -28.39 -5.43 -16.16
C PRO A 81 -28.76 -6.66 -15.31
N ALA A 82 -29.75 -7.44 -15.77
CA ALA A 82 -30.29 -8.56 -15.00
C ALA A 82 -29.23 -9.62 -14.63
N ASP A 83 -28.20 -9.78 -15.45
CA ASP A 83 -27.09 -10.71 -15.20
C ASP A 83 -26.02 -10.18 -14.24
N LEU A 84 -26.05 -8.88 -13.95
CA LEU A 84 -25.18 -8.23 -12.95
C LEU A 84 -25.88 -7.95 -11.63
N ARG A 85 -27.22 -8.01 -11.59
CA ARG A 85 -27.97 -7.84 -10.34
C ARG A 85 -27.55 -8.87 -9.32
N LEU A 86 -27.57 -8.46 -8.05
CA LEU A 86 -27.30 -9.36 -6.94
C LEU A 86 -28.46 -10.37 -6.80
N SER A 87 -28.14 -11.63 -6.56
CA SER A 87 -29.16 -12.59 -6.13
C SER A 87 -29.61 -12.28 -4.71
N GLN A 88 -30.82 -12.74 -4.34
CA GLN A 88 -31.32 -12.60 -2.97
C GLN A 88 -30.34 -13.17 -1.94
N SER A 89 -29.75 -14.34 -2.21
CA SER A 89 -28.75 -14.96 -1.33
C SER A 89 -27.50 -14.09 -1.17
N GLN A 90 -27.02 -13.45 -2.26
CA GLN A 90 -25.90 -12.52 -2.19
C GLN A 90 -26.28 -11.28 -1.37
N GLU A 91 -27.48 -10.73 -1.54
CA GLU A 91 -27.95 -9.57 -0.77
C GLU A 91 -28.00 -9.85 0.73
N GLU A 92 -28.51 -11.01 1.14
CA GLU A 92 -28.54 -11.44 2.54
C GLU A 92 -27.12 -11.57 3.11
N GLN A 93 -26.20 -12.21 2.38
CA GLN A 93 -24.79 -12.32 2.78
C GLN A 93 -24.11 -10.95 2.91
N LEU A 94 -24.31 -10.07 1.93
CA LEU A 94 -23.75 -8.71 1.93
C LEU A 94 -24.32 -7.89 3.09
N SER A 95 -25.62 -7.98 3.34
CA SER A 95 -26.27 -7.33 4.49
C SER A 95 -25.67 -7.79 5.82
N SER A 96 -25.45 -9.10 5.97
CA SER A 96 -24.82 -9.68 7.15
C SER A 96 -23.39 -9.14 7.35
N ILE A 97 -22.59 -9.08 6.28
CA ILE A 97 -21.21 -8.54 6.34
C ILE A 97 -21.22 -7.04 6.70
N GLU A 98 -22.13 -6.26 6.12
CA GLU A 98 -22.30 -4.84 6.43
C GLU A 98 -22.75 -4.61 7.88
N GLN A 99 -23.60 -5.47 8.43
CA GLN A 99 -24.01 -5.43 9.82
C GLN A 99 -22.82 -5.75 10.75
N GLU A 100 -22.08 -6.82 10.47
CA GLU A 100 -20.87 -7.21 11.21
C GLU A 100 -19.87 -6.03 11.27
N TYR A 101 -19.61 -5.36 10.15
CA TYR A 101 -18.72 -4.20 10.10
C TYR A 101 -19.22 -3.02 10.95
N ARG A 102 -20.52 -2.71 10.87
CA ARG A 102 -21.14 -1.63 11.65
C ARG A 102 -21.08 -1.90 13.15
N GLU A 103 -21.35 -3.13 13.56
CA GLU A 103 -21.28 -3.55 14.95
C GLU A 103 -19.84 -3.51 15.47
N ALA A 104 -18.87 -4.06 14.72
CA ALA A 104 -17.45 -4.00 15.07
C ALA A 104 -16.95 -2.54 15.21
N THR A 105 -17.35 -1.67 14.28
CA THR A 105 -16.98 -0.24 14.33
C THR A 105 -17.59 0.47 15.54
N ARG A 106 -18.86 0.16 15.87
CA ARG A 106 -19.54 0.72 17.05
C ARG A 106 -18.91 0.23 18.36
N ALA A 107 -18.65 -1.07 18.47
CA ALA A 107 -18.02 -1.67 19.64
C ALA A 107 -16.62 -1.07 19.86
N TYR A 108 -15.82 -0.96 18.79
CA TYR A 108 -14.50 -0.32 18.85
C TYR A 108 -14.58 1.15 19.28
N ALA A 109 -15.54 1.91 18.74
CA ALA A 109 -15.74 3.31 19.12
C ALA A 109 -16.17 3.46 20.59
N GLN A 110 -17.04 2.57 21.09
CA GLN A 110 -17.46 2.53 22.50
C GLN A 110 -16.26 2.22 23.41
N GLN A 111 -15.51 1.17 23.08
CA GLN A 111 -14.30 0.77 23.83
C GLN A 111 -13.28 1.92 23.89
N ASN A 112 -12.99 2.57 22.76
CA ASN A 112 -12.08 3.72 22.74
C ASN A 112 -12.62 4.91 23.54
N ARG A 113 -13.93 5.12 23.57
CA ARG A 113 -14.55 6.18 24.38
C ARG A 113 -14.40 5.90 25.87
N GLU A 114 -14.59 4.67 26.30
CA GLU A 114 -14.42 4.23 27.69
C GLU A 114 -12.96 4.33 28.13
N GLN A 115 -12.03 3.87 27.29
CA GLN A 115 -10.59 4.01 27.56
C GLN A 115 -10.19 5.48 27.72
N ARG A 116 -10.68 6.37 26.85
CA ARG A 116 -10.44 7.82 26.96
C ARG A 116 -11.03 8.43 28.24
N ARG A 117 -12.21 7.95 28.67
CA ARG A 117 -12.86 8.41 29.90
C ARG A 117 -12.11 7.96 31.16
N GLY A 118 -11.52 6.77 31.14
CA GLY A 118 -10.73 6.22 32.24
C GLY A 118 -9.33 6.85 32.39
N GLN A 119 -8.73 7.32 31.29
CA GLN A 119 -7.37 7.91 31.27
C GLN A 119 -7.34 9.43 31.56
N GLY A 120 -8.40 10.00 32.13
CA GLY A 120 -8.38 11.40 32.59
C GLY A 120 -8.32 12.48 31.50
N GLY A 121 -8.53 12.14 30.22
CA GLY A 121 -8.56 13.12 29.12
C GLY A 121 -7.23 13.84 28.83
N GLU A 122 -6.13 13.45 29.50
CA GLU A 122 -4.83 14.12 29.36
C GLU A 122 -4.23 13.89 27.96
N ASP A 123 -4.06 15.01 27.24
CA ASP A 123 -3.07 15.39 26.22
C ASP A 123 -2.36 14.30 25.39
N ARG A 124 -3.00 13.17 25.11
CA ARG A 124 -2.49 12.26 24.09
C ARG A 124 -2.51 13.00 22.76
N PRO A 125 -1.36 13.12 22.06
CA PRO A 125 -1.33 13.80 20.79
C PRO A 125 -2.31 13.08 19.84
N MET A 126 -3.23 13.84 19.24
CA MET A 126 -4.27 13.31 18.33
C MET A 126 -3.70 12.34 17.29
N ARG A 127 -2.44 12.55 16.88
CA ARG A 127 -1.70 11.70 15.95
C ARG A 127 -1.47 10.27 16.46
N GLU A 128 -1.15 10.07 17.72
CA GLU A 128 -0.99 8.73 18.32
C GLU A 128 -2.34 8.03 18.42
N MET A 129 -3.37 8.75 18.86
CA MET A 129 -4.73 8.21 18.93
C MET A 129 -5.23 7.75 17.56
N VAL A 130 -4.94 8.50 16.51
CA VAL A 130 -5.30 8.12 15.13
C VAL A 130 -4.50 6.89 14.68
N GLN A 131 -3.20 6.81 14.98
CA GLN A 131 -2.39 5.63 14.63
C GLN A 131 -2.86 4.36 15.35
N GLU A 132 -3.16 4.48 16.65
CA GLU A 132 -3.71 3.38 17.44
C GLU A 132 -5.09 2.96 16.91
N ALA A 133 -5.94 3.93 16.55
CA ALA A 133 -7.22 3.68 15.90
C ALA A 133 -7.08 2.96 14.56
N MET A 134 -6.09 3.32 13.75
CA MET A 134 -5.82 2.65 12.48
C MET A 134 -5.24 1.24 12.67
N ARG A 135 -4.48 1.00 13.74
CA ARG A 135 -3.87 -0.30 14.01
C ARG A 135 -4.84 -1.31 14.58
N ASN A 136 -5.67 -0.89 15.54
CA ASN A 136 -6.53 -1.75 16.34
C ASN A 136 -7.99 -1.73 15.88
N GLY A 137 -8.39 -0.73 15.09
CA GLY A 137 -9.75 -0.63 14.57
C GLY A 137 -10.07 -1.70 13.52
N PRO A 138 -11.36 -1.97 13.28
CA PRO A 138 -11.79 -2.88 12.22
C PRO A 138 -11.31 -2.36 10.86
N ARG A 139 -10.53 -3.17 10.14
CA ARG A 139 -9.92 -2.80 8.87
C ARG A 139 -10.96 -2.87 7.76
N PRO A 140 -11.24 -1.78 7.02
CA PRO A 140 -12.18 -1.80 5.91
C PRO A 140 -11.83 -2.83 4.83
N GLY A 141 -10.53 -3.04 4.58
CA GLY A 141 -10.04 -3.98 3.56
C GLY A 141 -10.47 -5.43 3.79
N ASP A 142 -10.57 -5.87 5.05
CA ASP A 142 -10.98 -7.24 5.37
C ASP A 142 -12.45 -7.47 4.99
N TYR A 143 -13.31 -6.49 5.26
CA TYR A 143 -14.73 -6.51 4.88
C TYR A 143 -14.93 -6.33 3.37
N GLN A 144 -14.14 -5.48 2.71
CA GLN A 144 -14.13 -5.36 1.25
C GLN A 144 -13.77 -6.70 0.60
N THR A 145 -12.82 -7.45 1.17
CA THR A 145 -12.45 -8.79 0.70
C THR A 145 -13.60 -9.79 0.89
N LYS A 146 -14.27 -9.79 2.05
CA LYS A 146 -15.47 -10.63 2.28
C LYS A 146 -16.57 -10.32 1.26
N ILE A 147 -16.85 -9.03 1.01
CA ILE A 147 -17.85 -8.62 0.01
C ILE A 147 -17.44 -9.09 -1.38
N TRP A 148 -16.17 -8.90 -1.76
CA TRP A 148 -15.65 -9.31 -3.06
C TRP A 148 -15.83 -10.81 -3.32
N ALA A 149 -15.60 -11.64 -2.30
CA ALA A 149 -15.76 -13.09 -2.39
C ALA A 149 -17.22 -13.56 -2.61
N VAL A 150 -18.21 -12.74 -2.24
CA VAL A 150 -19.64 -13.04 -2.48
C VAL A 150 -20.04 -12.77 -3.93
N LEU A 151 -19.32 -11.88 -4.61
CA LEU A 151 -19.62 -11.49 -5.99
C LEU A 151 -19.14 -12.54 -6.98
N ASN A 152 -19.90 -12.75 -8.05
CA ASN A 152 -19.47 -13.58 -9.19
C ASN A 152 -18.49 -12.82 -10.11
N GLU A 153 -17.84 -13.51 -11.04
CA GLU A 153 -16.80 -12.92 -11.90
C GLU A 153 -17.28 -11.73 -12.73
N LYS A 154 -18.51 -11.77 -13.26
CA LYS A 154 -19.08 -10.66 -14.03
C LYS A 154 -19.31 -9.42 -13.16
N GLN A 155 -19.88 -9.64 -11.96
CA GLN A 155 -20.09 -8.59 -10.97
C GLN A 155 -18.75 -8.00 -10.52
N GLN A 156 -17.74 -8.83 -10.24
CA GLN A 156 -16.40 -8.41 -9.88
C GLN A 156 -15.76 -7.53 -10.97
N ALA A 157 -15.87 -7.93 -12.24
CA ALA A 157 -15.36 -7.14 -13.36
C ALA A 157 -16.03 -5.75 -13.45
N PHE A 158 -17.37 -5.70 -13.29
CA PHE A 158 -18.10 -4.43 -13.24
C PHE A 158 -17.65 -3.55 -12.07
N VAL A 159 -17.60 -4.12 -10.86
CA VAL A 159 -17.18 -3.41 -9.65
C VAL A 159 -15.75 -2.88 -9.78
N LYS A 160 -14.84 -3.65 -10.39
CA LYS A 160 -13.46 -3.20 -10.65
C LYS A 160 -13.43 -1.90 -11.46
N VAL A 161 -14.15 -1.85 -12.58
CA VAL A 161 -14.21 -0.66 -13.43
C VAL A 161 -14.78 0.55 -12.68
N GLU A 162 -15.82 0.35 -11.89
CA GLU A 162 -16.42 1.42 -11.09
C GLU A 162 -15.50 1.89 -9.95
N LEU A 163 -14.76 0.97 -9.30
CA LEU A 163 -13.78 1.31 -8.27
C LEU A 163 -12.56 2.04 -8.85
N ASP A 164 -12.12 1.70 -10.05
CA ASP A 164 -11.06 2.43 -10.76
C ASP A 164 -11.49 3.88 -11.01
N LYS A 165 -12.74 4.12 -11.46
CA LYS A 165 -13.29 5.50 -11.58
C LYS A 165 -13.30 6.23 -10.25
N VAL A 166 -13.74 5.57 -9.17
CA VAL A 166 -13.76 6.15 -7.82
C VAL A 166 -12.34 6.52 -7.38
N ARG A 167 -11.34 5.67 -7.66
CA ARG A 167 -9.94 5.94 -7.35
C ARG A 167 -9.44 7.17 -8.11
N ASP A 168 -9.70 7.25 -9.40
CA ASP A 168 -9.28 8.38 -10.25
C ASP A 168 -9.93 9.69 -9.78
N ASP A 169 -11.21 9.66 -9.42
CA ASP A 169 -11.93 10.82 -8.85
C ASP A 169 -11.34 11.25 -7.50
N LEU A 170 -10.99 10.29 -6.63
CA LEU A 170 -10.37 10.56 -5.35
C LEU A 170 -8.95 11.15 -5.50
N GLU A 171 -8.18 10.65 -6.46
CA GLU A 171 -6.84 11.17 -6.78
C GLU A 171 -6.94 12.59 -7.34
N LYS A 172 -7.87 12.84 -8.26
CA LYS A 172 -8.14 14.17 -8.81
C LYS A 172 -8.50 15.17 -7.71
N ARG A 173 -9.46 14.84 -6.84
CA ARG A 173 -9.87 15.72 -5.73
C ARG A 173 -8.71 16.02 -4.79
N ARG A 174 -7.90 15.02 -4.44
CA ARG A 174 -6.70 15.22 -3.62
C ARG A 174 -5.68 16.12 -4.30
N GLY A 175 -5.49 15.98 -5.62
CA GLY A 175 -4.62 16.84 -6.41
C GLY A 175 -5.09 18.30 -6.42
N GLU A 176 -6.39 18.52 -6.60
CA GLU A 176 -7.03 19.85 -6.55
C GLU A 176 -6.90 20.48 -5.16
N GLU A 177 -7.18 19.73 -4.09
CA GLU A 177 -7.00 20.20 -2.71
C GLU A 177 -5.54 20.54 -2.38
N ALA A 178 -4.59 19.72 -2.85
CA ALA A 178 -3.17 19.99 -2.67
C ALA A 178 -2.73 21.26 -3.41
N MET A 179 -3.24 21.48 -4.63
CA MET A 179 -3.00 22.69 -5.39
C MET A 179 -3.62 23.92 -4.70
N LYS A 180 -4.87 23.80 -4.24
CA LYS A 180 -5.57 24.86 -3.48
C LYS A 180 -4.80 25.25 -2.23
N ARG A 181 -4.38 24.27 -1.42
CA ARG A 181 -3.57 24.50 -0.21
C ARG A 181 -2.23 25.16 -0.54
N ARG A 182 -1.59 24.78 -1.65
CA ARG A 182 -0.34 25.41 -2.12
C ARG A 182 -0.56 26.86 -2.56
N MET A 183 -1.68 27.16 -3.22
CA MET A 183 -2.05 28.52 -3.60
C MET A 183 -2.37 29.38 -2.37
N GLU A 184 -3.13 28.86 -1.41
CA GLU A 184 -3.41 29.53 -0.14
C GLU A 184 -2.12 29.83 0.65
N GLN A 185 -1.19 28.87 0.72
CA GLN A 185 0.12 29.10 1.35
C GLN A 185 0.94 30.17 0.62
N ARG A 186 0.90 30.20 -0.73
CA ARG A 186 1.57 31.24 -1.52
C ARG A 186 0.93 32.62 -1.31
N GLN A 187 -0.39 32.69 -1.20
CA GLN A 187 -1.10 33.95 -0.90
C GLN A 187 -0.79 34.45 0.51
N GLN A 188 -0.71 33.55 1.49
CA GLN A 188 -0.30 33.91 2.86
C GLN A 188 1.16 34.37 2.92
N ALA A 189 2.08 33.70 2.20
CA ALA A 189 3.49 34.07 2.15
C ALA A 189 3.77 35.32 1.30
N GLY A 190 2.89 35.62 0.33
CA GLY A 190 2.97 36.79 -0.54
C GLY A 190 2.28 38.04 0.00
N GLN A 191 1.58 37.97 1.13
CA GLN A 191 1.17 39.18 1.84
C GLN A 191 2.45 39.87 2.33
N PRO A 192 2.70 41.14 1.94
CA PRO A 192 3.87 41.88 2.40
C PRO A 192 3.85 41.86 3.92
N ALA A 193 4.96 41.44 4.53
CA ALA A 193 5.12 41.43 5.97
C ALA A 193 4.64 42.80 6.48
N ARG A 194 3.63 42.80 7.36
CA ARG A 194 3.12 44.04 7.95
C ARG A 194 4.35 44.80 8.45
N PRO A 195 4.57 46.06 8.02
CA PRO A 195 5.82 46.79 8.28
C PRO A 195 6.07 47.13 9.76
N ASN A 196 5.28 46.56 10.68
CA ASN A 196 5.38 46.79 12.11
C ASN A 196 5.32 45.50 12.95
N ALA A 197 5.47 44.31 12.34
CA ALA A 197 5.72 43.09 13.09
C ALA A 197 7.19 43.09 13.50
N GLN A 198 7.46 43.51 14.75
CA GLN A 198 8.76 43.36 15.41
C GLN A 198 9.33 41.98 15.09
N ALA A 199 10.55 41.94 14.58
CA ALA A 199 11.23 40.72 14.23
C ALA A 199 11.11 39.72 15.40
N PRO A 200 10.60 38.49 15.20
CA PRO A 200 10.64 37.50 16.25
C PRO A 200 12.10 37.33 16.62
N THR A 201 12.45 37.74 17.84
CA THR A 201 13.76 37.55 18.44
C THR A 201 14.02 36.05 18.43
N THR A 202 14.81 35.62 17.45
CA THR A 202 15.28 34.24 17.33
C THR A 202 15.92 33.88 18.65
N PRO A 203 15.36 32.95 19.46
CA PRO A 203 16.10 32.41 20.59
C PRO A 203 17.31 31.71 19.99
N GLU A 204 18.48 32.15 20.42
CA GLU A 204 19.80 31.63 20.08
C GLU A 204 19.89 30.17 20.51
N ARG A 205 19.27 29.27 19.74
CA ARG A 205 19.25 27.84 19.99
C ARG A 205 20.62 27.31 19.59
N ARG A 206 21.50 27.19 20.57
CA ARG A 206 22.76 26.45 20.49
C ARG A 206 22.53 25.15 19.71
N PRO A 207 23.27 24.89 18.62
CA PRO A 207 23.13 23.65 17.86
C PRO A 207 23.59 22.48 18.73
N ALA A 208 22.66 21.59 19.07
CA ALA A 208 22.98 20.28 19.59
C ALA A 208 23.59 19.47 18.43
N ALA A 209 24.88 19.16 18.54
CA ALA A 209 25.59 18.28 17.62
C ALA A 209 24.96 16.88 17.69
N GLY A 210 24.35 16.39 16.61
CA GLY A 210 23.97 14.98 16.55
C GLY A 210 23.07 14.47 15.42
N GLU A 211 22.18 15.27 14.82
CA GLU A 211 21.12 14.70 13.94
C GLU A 211 20.91 15.41 12.58
N ASP A 212 21.92 16.11 12.06
CA ASP A 212 21.73 17.07 10.96
C ASP A 212 22.45 16.74 9.63
N GLU A 213 22.67 15.46 9.30
CA GLU A 213 23.42 15.11 8.09
C GLU A 213 22.55 14.78 6.86
N VAL A 214 21.27 14.41 7.04
CA VAL A 214 20.43 13.94 5.90
C VAL A 214 19.48 15.02 5.35
N ARG A 215 19.15 16.05 6.13
CA ARG A 215 18.31 17.18 5.67
C ARG A 215 19.01 18.26 4.82
N PRO A 216 20.30 18.60 4.99
CA PRO A 216 20.90 19.74 4.27
C PRO A 216 21.08 19.49 2.76
N LEU A 217 21.10 18.23 2.31
CA LEU A 217 21.30 17.88 0.90
C LEU A 217 20.13 18.30 0.00
N ARG A 218 18.89 18.14 0.46
CA ARG A 218 17.69 18.52 -0.32
C ARG A 218 17.55 20.04 -0.44
N ASP A 219 17.78 20.78 0.65
CA ASP A 219 17.70 22.25 0.64
C ASP A 219 18.85 22.89 -0.14
N ARG A 220 20.05 22.28 -0.09
CA ARG A 220 21.17 22.71 -0.93
C ARG A 220 20.87 22.52 -2.41
N GLY A 221 20.28 21.38 -2.80
CA GLY A 221 19.87 21.11 -4.19
C GLY A 221 18.85 22.13 -4.71
N ILE A 222 17.81 22.43 -3.92
CA ILE A 222 16.77 23.40 -4.30
C ILE A 222 17.35 24.82 -4.46
N ARG A 223 18.26 25.24 -3.56
CA ARG A 223 18.95 26.54 -3.68
C ARG A 223 19.83 26.61 -4.92
N LEU A 224 20.51 25.51 -5.26
CA LEU A 224 21.39 25.45 -6.43
C LEU A 224 20.58 25.55 -7.73
N ILE A 225 19.48 24.79 -7.85
CA ILE A 225 18.57 24.84 -9.01
C ILE A 225 17.98 26.25 -9.18
N ARG A 226 17.55 26.89 -8.08
CA ARG A 226 17.05 28.27 -8.13
C ARG A 226 18.11 29.26 -8.60
N ARG A 227 19.37 29.07 -8.21
CA ARG A 227 20.48 29.92 -8.65
C ARG A 227 20.80 29.72 -10.13
N ILE A 228 20.79 28.48 -10.62
CA ILE A 228 20.99 28.16 -12.04
C ILE A 228 19.88 28.77 -12.91
N ALA A 229 18.63 28.77 -12.43
CA ALA A 229 17.51 29.38 -13.16
C ALA A 229 17.58 30.91 -13.26
N GLN A 230 18.38 31.56 -12.39
CA GLN A 230 18.58 33.02 -12.40
C GLN A 230 19.77 33.47 -13.24
N LEU A 231 20.59 32.54 -13.76
CA LEU A 231 21.70 32.87 -14.64
C LEU A 231 21.20 33.25 -16.05
N PRO A 232 21.93 34.12 -16.75
CA PRO A 232 21.74 34.33 -18.19
C PRO A 232 21.76 33.00 -18.95
N PRO A 233 21.00 32.87 -20.05
CA PRO A 233 20.88 31.60 -20.78
C PRO A 233 22.23 31.04 -21.24
N GLU A 234 23.15 31.91 -21.67
CA GLU A 234 24.50 31.52 -22.10
C GLU A 234 25.34 30.94 -20.95
N GLU A 235 25.29 31.57 -19.76
CA GLU A 235 26.01 31.07 -18.57
C GLU A 235 25.44 29.76 -18.06
N ARG A 236 24.12 29.57 -18.19
CA ARG A 236 23.45 28.33 -17.81
C ARG A 236 23.90 27.16 -18.68
N GLU A 237 24.01 27.36 -20.00
CA GLU A 237 24.48 26.32 -20.92
C GLU A 237 25.93 25.94 -20.66
N GLN A 238 26.80 26.94 -20.43
CA GLN A 238 28.20 26.69 -20.06
C GLN A 238 28.32 25.91 -18.74
N LEU A 239 27.47 26.23 -17.76
CA LEU A 239 27.47 25.55 -16.47
C LEU A 239 26.92 24.13 -16.56
N LEU A 240 25.88 23.90 -17.38
CA LEU A 240 25.38 22.55 -17.66
C LEU A 240 26.41 21.70 -18.40
N ALA A 241 27.06 22.22 -19.43
CA ALA A 241 28.12 21.53 -20.16
C ALA A 241 29.31 21.17 -19.25
N ARG A 242 29.68 22.05 -18.31
CA ARG A 242 30.72 21.75 -17.33
C ARG A 242 30.29 20.65 -16.34
N ILE A 243 29.02 20.63 -15.93
CA ILE A 243 28.50 19.58 -15.04
C ILE A 243 28.47 18.23 -15.77
N GLU A 244 28.04 18.20 -17.03
CA GLU A 244 28.02 17.00 -17.88
C GLU A 244 29.44 16.44 -18.07
N ALA A 245 30.40 17.29 -18.47
CA ALA A 245 31.81 16.89 -18.59
C ALA A 245 32.44 16.40 -17.27
N GLU A 246 32.04 16.96 -16.13
CA GLU A 246 32.51 16.53 -14.82
C GLU A 246 31.85 15.20 -14.37
N LEU A 247 30.60 14.93 -14.79
CA LEU A 247 29.93 13.65 -14.56
C LEU A 247 30.56 12.52 -15.38
N ASP A 248 30.85 12.78 -16.66
CA ASP A 248 31.58 11.85 -17.53
C ASP A 248 32.96 11.52 -16.94
N ARG A 249 33.68 12.55 -16.46
CA ARG A 249 35.02 12.39 -15.87
C ARG A 249 35.00 11.59 -14.57
N ARG A 250 33.93 11.69 -13.78
CA ARG A 250 33.78 10.94 -12.52
C ARG A 250 33.35 9.50 -12.72
N GLY A 251 33.05 9.09 -13.96
CA GLY A 251 32.66 7.72 -14.26
C GLY A 251 31.48 7.27 -13.41
N VAL A 252 30.48 8.14 -13.23
CA VAL A 252 29.17 7.66 -12.76
C VAL A 252 28.75 6.65 -13.82
N PRO A 253 28.70 5.35 -13.51
CA PRO A 253 28.39 4.34 -14.52
C PRO A 253 27.06 4.74 -15.13
N ASP A 254 27.00 4.80 -16.46
CA ASP A 254 25.75 4.98 -17.19
C ASP A 254 24.72 4.10 -16.50
N ALA A 255 23.60 4.72 -16.12
CA ALA A 255 22.50 3.99 -15.49
C ALA A 255 22.32 2.72 -16.31
N PRO A 256 22.47 1.52 -15.69
CA PRO A 256 22.69 0.28 -16.42
C PRO A 256 21.65 0.23 -17.52
N ASP A 257 22.11 0.14 -18.78
CA ASP A 257 21.28 0.08 -19.97
C ASP A 257 20.04 -0.70 -19.59
N MET A 258 18.91 -0.01 -19.46
CA MET A 258 17.66 -0.68 -19.16
C MET A 258 17.38 -1.50 -20.40
N GLN A 259 17.86 -2.76 -20.37
CA GLN A 259 17.63 -3.73 -21.41
C GLN A 259 16.13 -3.65 -21.69
N PRO A 260 15.73 -3.33 -22.94
CA PRO A 260 14.32 -3.37 -23.28
C PRO A 260 13.80 -4.71 -22.80
N PRO A 261 12.65 -4.74 -22.10
CA PRO A 261 12.13 -5.95 -21.52
C PRO A 261 12.15 -7.04 -22.60
N PRO A 262 12.70 -8.24 -22.30
CA PRO A 262 12.87 -9.28 -23.30
C PRO A 262 11.55 -9.46 -24.04
N ALA A 263 11.62 -9.46 -25.38
CA ALA A 263 10.47 -9.64 -26.24
C ALA A 263 9.70 -10.85 -25.73
N GLN A 264 8.46 -10.62 -25.27
CA GLN A 264 7.62 -11.70 -24.74
C GLN A 264 7.44 -12.70 -25.88
N GLU A 265 7.99 -13.91 -25.70
CA GLU A 265 7.75 -15.02 -26.62
C GLU A 265 6.23 -15.18 -26.81
N PRO A 266 5.76 -15.37 -28.06
CA PRO A 266 4.35 -15.56 -28.33
C PRO A 266 3.84 -16.74 -27.50
N ARG A 267 2.89 -16.45 -26.60
CA ARG A 267 2.27 -17.48 -25.75
C ARG A 267 1.77 -18.63 -26.64
N PRO A 268 2.13 -19.88 -26.33
CA PRO A 268 1.59 -21.01 -27.07
C PRO A 268 0.05 -21.00 -27.01
N PRO A 269 -0.63 -21.40 -28.09
CA PRO A 269 -2.08 -21.42 -28.14
C PRO A 269 -2.64 -22.28 -27.00
N ALA A 270 -3.63 -21.74 -26.29
CA ALA A 270 -4.28 -22.44 -25.19
C ALA A 270 -4.86 -23.77 -25.70
N PRO A 271 -4.70 -24.88 -24.95
CA PRO A 271 -5.24 -26.16 -25.36
C PRO A 271 -6.76 -26.07 -25.49
N GLU A 272 -7.27 -26.42 -26.68
CA GLU A 272 -8.69 -26.55 -26.96
C GLU A 272 -9.32 -27.48 -25.94
N ARG A 273 -10.22 -26.93 -25.12
CA ARG A 273 -11.05 -27.72 -24.22
C ARG A 273 -11.97 -28.58 -25.07
N ARG A 274 -11.62 -29.86 -25.22
CA ARG A 274 -12.51 -30.90 -25.73
C ARG A 274 -13.82 -30.82 -24.95
N ARG A 275 -14.89 -30.45 -25.64
CA ARG A 275 -16.26 -30.60 -25.15
C ARG A 275 -16.61 -32.06 -25.33
N ASP A 276 -16.48 -32.85 -24.26
CA ASP A 276 -17.14 -34.15 -24.21
C ASP A 276 -18.65 -33.89 -24.19
N ARG A 277 -19.34 -34.57 -25.10
CA ARG A 277 -20.78 -34.51 -25.33
C ARG A 277 -21.33 -35.92 -25.27
#